data_AF-A0A7C9E0M0-F1
#
_entry.id   AF-A0A7C9E0M0-F1
#
_cell.length_a   1.000
_cell.length_b   1.000
_cell.length_c   1.000
_cell.angle_alpha   90.00
_cell.angle_beta   90.00
_cell.angle_gamma   90.00
#
_symmetry.space_group_name_H-M   'P 1'
#
loop_
_entity.id
_entity.type
_entity.pdbx_description
1 polymer ?
#
loop_
_entity_poly.entity_id
_entity_poly.type
_entity_poly.pdbx_seq_one_letter_code
_entity_poly.pdbx_strand_id
1 'polypeptide(L)'
;LDKEGNFKHGANFAVSGATALNVSTLAAKNISPIGVTKSSLLVQLDWFKSHLNALHFNPSECKERIGKALFVVGEIGGNDYNYAAYEGKTMEDLRALVPEVIQTIVNVVQELIDLGAKRL
;
A
#
# COMPACT_ATOMS: atom_id res chain seq x y z
N LEU A 1 5.25 3.06 -13.71
CA LEU A 1 5.25 4.53 -13.72
C LEU A 1 5.77 5.02 -15.05
N ASP A 2 5.23 6.13 -15.54
CA ASP A 2 5.80 6.85 -16.67
C ASP A 2 7.24 7.25 -16.35
N LYS A 3 8.19 6.81 -17.18
CA LYS A 3 9.62 7.08 -16.99
C LYS A 3 9.98 8.53 -17.32
N GLU A 4 9.11 9.23 -18.03
CA GLU A 4 9.28 10.64 -18.42
C GLU A 4 8.47 11.60 -17.53
N GLY A 5 7.76 11.06 -16.52
CA GLY A 5 6.95 11.85 -15.60
C GLY A 5 7.77 12.83 -14.76
N ASN A 6 7.23 14.02 -14.51
CA ASN A 6 7.82 15.00 -13.61
C ASN A 6 7.39 14.75 -12.15
N PHE A 7 8.30 14.26 -11.32
CA PHE A 7 8.06 13.94 -9.91
C PHE A 7 8.57 15.00 -8.92
N LYS A 8 8.91 16.21 -9.40
CA LYS A 8 9.48 17.29 -8.56
C LYS A 8 8.58 17.68 -7.38
N HIS A 9 7.26 17.52 -7.53
CA HIS A 9 6.26 17.93 -6.54
C HIS A 9 5.62 16.76 -5.79
N GLY A 10 6.04 15.53 -6.08
CA GLY A 10 5.49 14.33 -5.46
C GLY A 10 5.18 13.24 -6.48
N ALA A 11 4.79 12.08 -5.96
CA ALA A 11 4.36 10.93 -6.71
C ALA A 11 3.16 10.29 -6.00
N ASN A 12 2.19 9.81 -6.77
CA ASN A 12 1.02 9.12 -6.25
C ASN A 12 1.04 7.66 -6.71
N PHE A 13 1.04 6.74 -5.76
CA PHE A 13 1.04 5.29 -5.98
C PHE A 13 -0.32 4.66 -5.67
N ALA A 14 -1.29 5.44 -5.17
CA ALA A 14 -2.60 4.94 -4.81
C ALA A 14 -3.37 4.43 -6.04
N VAL A 15 -4.09 3.33 -5.85
CA VAL A 15 -4.96 2.74 -6.88
C VAL A 15 -6.36 2.59 -6.29
N SER A 16 -7.36 3.10 -7.03
CA SER A 16 -8.76 2.90 -6.65
C SER A 16 -9.07 1.40 -6.58
N GLY A 17 -9.76 0.98 -5.52
CA GLY A 17 -10.05 -0.43 -5.27
C GLY A 17 -8.88 -1.23 -4.67
N ALA A 18 -7.70 -0.65 -4.46
CA ALA A 18 -6.62 -1.37 -3.81
C ALA A 18 -6.97 -1.79 -2.38
N THR A 19 -6.49 -2.96 -1.99
CA THR A 19 -6.68 -3.56 -0.66
C THR A 19 -5.44 -3.34 0.21
N ALA A 20 -5.59 -3.45 1.53
CA ALA A 20 -4.45 -3.52 2.43
C ALA A 20 -3.72 -4.87 2.23
N LEU A 21 -4.47 -5.97 2.32
CA LEU A 21 -3.96 -7.32 2.10
C LEU A 21 -3.70 -7.59 0.61
N ASN A 22 -2.79 -8.50 0.31
CA ASN A 22 -2.60 -8.96 -1.05
C ASN A 22 -3.86 -9.71 -1.55
N VAL A 23 -4.15 -9.57 -2.85
CA VAL A 23 -5.28 -10.29 -3.48
C VAL A 23 -5.17 -11.80 -3.30
N SER A 24 -3.96 -12.36 -3.28
CA SER A 24 -3.74 -13.78 -2.98
C SER A 24 -4.11 -14.16 -1.54
N THR A 25 -3.83 -13.29 -0.56
CA THR A 25 -4.21 -13.50 0.85
C THR A 25 -5.73 -13.48 1.00
N LEU A 26 -6.41 -12.55 0.33
CA LEU A 26 -7.87 -12.51 0.31
C LEU A 26 -8.46 -13.75 -0.39
N ALA A 27 -7.89 -14.16 -1.53
CA ALA A 27 -8.34 -15.35 -2.26
C ALA A 27 -8.26 -16.62 -1.40
N ALA A 28 -7.23 -16.76 -0.56
CA ALA A 28 -7.11 -17.87 0.39
C ALA A 28 -8.21 -17.90 1.46
N LYS A 29 -8.88 -16.78 1.71
CA LYS A 29 -10.05 -16.65 2.61
C LYS A 29 -11.38 -16.73 1.83
N ASN A 30 -11.33 -17.14 0.57
CA ASN A 30 -12.45 -17.12 -0.37
C ASN A 30 -13.04 -15.69 -0.48
N ILE A 31 -12.18 -14.68 -0.55
CA ILE A 31 -12.53 -13.28 -0.83
C ILE A 31 -11.83 -12.90 -2.13
N SER A 32 -12.60 -12.61 -3.18
CA SER A 32 -12.07 -12.49 -4.53
C SER A 32 -12.38 -11.12 -5.14
N PRO A 33 -11.47 -10.13 -5.04
CA PRO A 33 -11.59 -8.88 -5.80
C PRO A 33 -11.32 -9.06 -7.31
N ILE A 34 -11.46 -10.28 -7.84
CA ILE A 34 -11.20 -10.65 -9.23
C ILE A 34 -12.11 -9.80 -10.13
N GLY A 35 -11.46 -9.07 -11.04
CA GLY A 35 -12.11 -8.15 -11.96
C GLY A 35 -12.13 -6.69 -11.51
N VAL A 36 -11.82 -6.41 -10.23
CA VAL A 36 -11.78 -5.03 -9.70
C VAL A 36 -10.34 -4.54 -9.55
N THR A 37 -9.46 -5.31 -8.89
CA THR A 37 -8.07 -4.90 -8.67
C THR A 37 -7.11 -6.09 -8.63
N LYS A 38 -5.84 -5.82 -8.96
CA LYS A 38 -4.70 -6.69 -8.64
C LYS A 38 -3.70 -5.99 -7.71
N SER A 39 -4.04 -4.79 -7.27
CA SER A 39 -3.17 -3.92 -6.48
C SER A 39 -3.52 -4.02 -5.00
N SER A 40 -2.49 -3.99 -4.18
CA SER A 40 -2.56 -3.93 -2.72
C SER A 40 -1.61 -2.87 -2.18
N LEU A 41 -1.66 -2.60 -0.88
CA LEU A 41 -0.72 -1.69 -0.22
C LEU A 41 0.74 -2.11 -0.42
N LEU A 42 1.03 -3.41 -0.37
CA LEU A 42 2.39 -3.92 -0.62
C LEU A 42 2.83 -3.71 -2.07
N VAL A 43 1.92 -3.89 -3.03
CA VAL A 43 2.23 -3.58 -4.45
C VAL A 43 2.53 -2.08 -4.64
N GLN A 44 1.78 -1.21 -3.97
CA GLN A 44 2.05 0.24 -4.00
C GLN A 44 3.40 0.60 -3.38
N LEU A 45 3.76 -0.06 -2.28
CA LEU A 45 5.07 0.09 -1.64
C LEU A 45 6.21 -0.38 -2.53
N ASP A 46 6.04 -1.51 -3.24
CA ASP A 46 7.04 -2.02 -4.19
C ASP A 46 7.25 -1.05 -5.36
N TRP A 47 6.19 -0.41 -5.85
CA TRP A 47 6.32 0.65 -6.86
C TRP A 47 7.06 1.87 -6.32
N PHE A 48 6.81 2.26 -5.07
CA PHE A 48 7.55 3.34 -4.42
C PHE A 48 9.05 3.02 -4.31
N LYS A 49 9.41 1.83 -3.83
CA LYS A 49 10.82 1.39 -3.77
C LYS A 49 11.48 1.34 -5.15
N SER A 50 10.75 0.83 -6.14
CA SER A 50 11.21 0.80 -7.53
C SER A 50 11.46 2.20 -8.08
N HIS A 51 10.60 3.17 -7.73
CA HIS A 51 10.77 4.57 -8.10
C HIS A 51 12.02 5.18 -7.46
N LEU A 52 12.27 4.93 -6.17
CA LEU A 52 13.50 5.38 -5.51
C LEU A 52 14.76 4.83 -6.19
N ASN A 53 14.76 3.54 -6.55
CA ASN A 53 15.88 2.91 -7.23
C ASN A 53 16.12 3.50 -8.63
N ALA A 54 15.07 3.83 -9.37
CA ALA A 54 15.17 4.41 -10.71
C ALA A 54 15.75 5.85 -10.71
N LEU A 55 15.64 6.57 -9.59
CA LEU A 55 16.25 7.90 -9.45
C LEU A 55 17.76 7.85 -9.18
N HIS A 56 18.33 6.65 -9.00
CA HIS A 56 19.77 6.42 -8.82
C HIS A 56 20.43 7.27 -7.72
N PHE A 57 19.67 7.65 -6.69
CA PHE A 57 20.22 8.36 -5.54
C PHE A 57 21.13 7.45 -4.73
N ASN A 58 22.21 8.01 -4.18
CA ASN A 58 22.97 7.30 -3.15
C ASN A 58 22.11 7.17 -1.86
N PRO A 59 22.43 6.23 -0.96
CA PRO A 59 21.62 5.98 0.23
C PRO A 59 21.39 7.22 1.12
N SER A 60 22.40 8.10 1.24
CA SER A 60 22.32 9.31 2.06
C SER A 60 21.35 10.33 1.45
N GLU A 61 21.44 10.59 0.15
CA GLU A 61 20.52 11.47 -0.57
C GLU A 61 19.08 10.96 -0.54
N CYS A 62 18.90 9.65 -0.70
CA CYS A 62 17.60 9.01 -0.61
C CYS A 62 16.97 9.25 0.77
N LYS A 63 17.72 8.96 1.84
CA LYS A 63 17.28 9.17 3.22
C LYS A 63 16.98 10.62 3.54
N GLU A 64 17.78 11.57 3.04
CA GLU A 64 17.54 13.00 3.21
C GLU A 64 16.24 13.44 2.51
N ARG A 65 16.03 13.02 1.26
CA ARG A 65 14.83 13.34 0.48
C ARG A 65 13.57 12.77 1.11
N ILE A 66 13.61 11.49 1.48
CA ILE A 66 12.51 10.81 2.19
C ILE A 66 12.21 11.53 3.51
N GLY A 67 13.24 11.89 4.29
CA GLY A 67 13.07 12.63 5.54
C GLY A 67 12.45 14.03 5.39
N LYS A 68 12.50 14.62 4.18
CA LYS A 68 11.88 15.91 3.83
C LYS A 68 10.56 15.76 3.07
N ALA A 69 10.09 14.55 2.79
CA ALA A 69 8.78 14.33 2.18
C ALA A 69 7.66 14.27 3.24
N LEU A 70 6.41 14.32 2.78
CA LEU A 70 5.24 13.89 3.52
C LEU A 70 4.74 12.61 2.85
N PHE A 71 4.60 11.56 3.62
CA PHE A 71 3.94 10.33 3.18
C PHE A 71 2.47 10.42 3.58
N VAL A 72 1.57 10.00 2.70
CA VAL A 72 0.15 9.87 3.03
C VAL A 72 -0.22 8.43 2.75
N VAL A 73 -0.44 7.66 3.80
CA VAL A 73 -0.75 6.22 3.73
C VAL A 73 -2.19 6.03 4.19
N GLY A 74 -3.14 6.17 3.26
CA GLY A 74 -4.56 5.97 3.56
C GLY A 74 -5.52 6.58 2.53
N GLU A 75 -6.83 6.34 2.65
CA GLU A 75 -7.44 5.33 3.53
C GLU A 75 -7.39 3.95 2.84
N ILE A 76 -6.70 2.99 3.46
CA ILE A 76 -6.48 1.64 2.92
C ILE A 76 -7.03 0.62 3.93
N GLY A 77 -7.56 -0.50 3.43
CA GLY A 77 -8.23 -1.52 4.25
C GLY A 77 -9.75 -1.56 4.05
N GLY A 78 -10.39 -0.43 3.71
CA GLY A 78 -11.83 -0.39 3.44
C GLY A 78 -12.29 -1.38 2.36
N ASN A 79 -11.48 -1.54 1.31
CA ASN A 79 -11.78 -2.46 0.22
C ASN A 79 -11.71 -3.94 0.64
N ASP A 80 -10.84 -4.30 1.59
CA ASP A 80 -10.75 -5.66 2.13
C ASP A 80 -12.08 -6.10 2.74
N TYR A 81 -12.73 -5.19 3.49
CA TYR A 81 -14.05 -5.43 4.08
C TYR A 81 -15.17 -5.32 3.05
N ASN A 82 -15.13 -4.33 2.15
CA ASN A 82 -16.17 -4.16 1.13
C ASN A 82 -16.26 -5.38 0.22
N TYR A 83 -15.13 -5.89 -0.27
CA TYR A 83 -15.13 -7.09 -1.11
C TYR A 83 -15.63 -8.32 -0.37
N ALA A 84 -15.22 -8.50 0.90
CA ALA A 84 -15.76 -9.57 1.73
C ALA A 84 -17.29 -9.44 1.89
N ALA A 85 -17.80 -8.24 2.16
CA ALA A 85 -19.23 -7.98 2.33
C ALA A 85 -20.03 -8.24 1.04
N TYR A 86 -19.52 -7.80 -0.11
CA TYR A 86 -20.19 -8.03 -1.41
C TYR A 86 -20.27 -9.51 -1.78
N GLU A 87 -19.35 -10.33 -1.28
CA GLU A 87 -19.37 -11.79 -1.44
C GLU A 87 -20.19 -12.51 -0.34
N GLY A 88 -20.90 -11.77 0.51
CA GLY A 88 -21.80 -12.33 1.50
C GLY A 88 -21.12 -12.91 2.74
N LYS A 89 -19.89 -12.48 3.06
CA LYS A 89 -19.20 -12.88 4.30
C LYS A 89 -19.93 -12.36 5.54
N THR A 90 -19.77 -13.09 6.63
CA THR A 90 -20.39 -12.74 7.91
C THR A 90 -19.65 -11.58 8.58
N MET A 91 -20.30 -10.92 9.54
CA MET A 91 -19.63 -9.89 10.34
C MET A 91 -18.46 -10.47 11.15
N GLU A 92 -18.55 -11.74 11.54
CA GLU A 92 -17.48 -12.48 12.21
C GLU A 92 -16.27 -12.64 11.27
N ASP A 93 -16.49 -13.00 10.00
CA ASP A 93 -15.42 -13.07 9.00
C ASP A 93 -14.77 -11.71 8.75
N LEU A 94 -15.56 -10.64 8.64
CA LEU A 94 -15.06 -9.28 8.47
C LEU A 94 -14.20 -8.84 9.68
N ARG A 95 -14.66 -9.12 10.91
CA ARG A 95 -13.89 -8.84 12.12
C ARG A 95 -12.60 -9.65 12.17
N ALA A 96 -12.59 -10.87 11.65
CA ALA A 96 -11.39 -11.70 11.60
C ALA A 96 -10.31 -11.13 10.65
N LEU A 97 -10.67 -10.30 9.68
CA LEU A 97 -9.70 -9.60 8.81
C LEU A 97 -9.00 -8.43 9.51
N VAL A 98 -9.62 -7.83 10.53
CA VAL A 98 -9.16 -6.59 11.16
C VAL A 98 -7.70 -6.67 11.64
N PRO A 99 -7.27 -7.72 12.37
CA PRO A 99 -5.89 -7.80 12.84
C PRO A 99 -4.88 -7.86 11.69
N GLU A 100 -5.18 -8.60 10.62
CA GLU A 100 -4.29 -8.77 9.47
C GLU A 100 -4.19 -7.47 8.64
N VAL A 101 -5.31 -6.77 8.46
CA VAL A 101 -5.35 -5.46 7.78
C VAL A 101 -4.53 -4.44 8.56
N ILE A 102 -4.75 -4.32 9.87
CA ILE A 102 -3.99 -3.40 10.74
C ILE A 102 -2.51 -3.75 10.70
N GLN A 103 -2.14 -5.02 10.84
CA GLN A 103 -0.75 -5.43 10.86
C GLN A 103 -0.05 -5.11 9.54
N THR A 104 -0.73 -5.28 8.41
CA THR A 104 -0.17 -4.95 7.10
C THR A 104 0.08 -3.45 6.97
N ILE A 105 -0.86 -2.61 7.42
CA ILE A 105 -0.69 -1.15 7.43
C ILE A 105 0.50 -0.76 8.33
N VAL A 106 0.57 -1.31 9.55
CA VAL A 106 1.67 -1.06 10.49
C VAL A 106 3.01 -1.46 9.89
N ASN A 107 3.10 -2.62 9.23
CA ASN A 107 4.34 -3.08 8.61
C ASN A 107 4.81 -2.12 7.49
N VAL A 108 3.90 -1.65 6.65
CA VAL A 108 4.24 -0.71 5.57
C VAL A 108 4.66 0.65 6.13
N VAL A 109 3.95 1.16 7.14
CA VAL A 109 4.33 2.40 7.83
C VAL A 109 5.71 2.26 8.48
N GLN A 110 5.98 1.14 9.15
CA GLN A 110 7.29 0.87 9.75
C GLN A 110 8.39 0.83 8.68
N GLU A 111 8.14 0.19 7.54
CA GLU A 111 9.12 0.15 6.46
C GLU A 111 9.40 1.54 5.87
N LEU A 112 8.39 2.41 5.75
CA LEU A 112 8.61 3.80 5.35
C LEU A 112 9.48 4.56 6.37
N ILE A 113 9.25 4.34 7.68
CA ILE A 113 10.05 4.91 8.76
C ILE A 113 11.51 4.44 8.65
N ASP A 114 11.72 3.14 8.41
CA ASP A 114 13.05 2.53 8.27
C ASP A 114 13.81 3.09 7.05
N LEU A 115 13.08 3.40 5.97
CA LEU A 115 13.60 4.10 4.79
C LEU A 115 13.92 5.59 5.05
N GLY A 116 13.51 6.13 6.20
CA GLY A 116 13.84 7.48 6.66
C GLY A 116 12.67 8.46 6.68
N ALA A 117 11.42 7.99 6.52
CA ALA A 117 10.25 8.85 6.61
C ALA A 117 10.13 9.44 8.02
N LYS A 118 9.83 10.75 8.09
CA LYS A 118 9.65 11.48 9.36
C LYS A 118 8.26 12.07 9.54
N ARG A 119 7.45 12.04 8.48
CA ARG A 119 6.09 12.56 8.42
C ARG A 119 5.25 11.62 7.58
N LEU A 120 4.18 11.11 8.18
CA LEU A 120 3.19 10.18 7.65
C LEU A 120 1.79 10.80 7.79
#